data_AF-A0A920PD33-F1
#
_entry.id   AF-A0A920PD33-F1
#
_cell.length_a   1.000
_cell.length_b   1.000
_cell.length_c   1.000
_cell.angle_alpha   90.00
_cell.angle_beta   90.00
_cell.angle_gamma   90.00
#
_symmetry.space_group_name_H-M   'P 1'
#
loop_
_entity.id
_entity.type
_entity.pdbx_description
1 polymer ?
#
loop_
_entity_poly.entity_id
_entity_poly.type
_entity_poly.pdbx_seq_one_letter_code
_entity_poly.pdbx_strand_id
1 'polypeptide(L)'
;MWISLRAKEEAARLIMIFWCLFAFIGSGYEHSIANQTLLSMAMFLPHGPEISIAGFAHNQLFVTLGNLVGGGAFVGAVYWFASPSLRMEAGATDSTSKTNWKGDEKA
;
A
#
# COMPACT_ATOMS: atom_id res chain seq x y z
N MET A 1 1.38 -4.98 3.13
CA MET A 1 -0.02 -4.71 3.55
C MET A 1 -1.01 -5.74 2.98
N TRP A 2 -1.13 -5.92 1.66
CA TRP A 2 -2.08 -6.89 1.06
C TRP A 2 -1.97 -8.31 1.63
N ILE A 3 -0.74 -8.84 1.70
CA ILE A 3 -0.49 -10.19 2.21
C ILE A 3 -0.84 -10.30 3.70
N SER A 4 -0.60 -9.25 4.48
CA SER A 4 -0.98 -9.18 5.90
C SER A 4 -2.49 -9.27 6.10
N LEU A 5 -3.28 -8.70 5.19
CA LEU A 5 -4.75 -8.78 5.23
C LEU A 5 -5.30 -10.14 4.79
N ARG A 6 -4.56 -10.90 3.97
CA ARG A 6 -5.02 -12.18 3.41
C ARG A 6 -4.47 -13.40 4.15
N ALA A 7 -3.30 -13.30 4.77
CA ALA A 7 -2.71 -14.40 5.53
C ALA A 7 -3.44 -14.61 6.86
N LYS A 8 -3.72 -15.88 7.19
CA LYS A 8 -4.38 -16.28 8.46
C LYS A 8 -3.37 -16.54 9.59
N GLU A 9 -2.16 -16.94 9.22
CA GLU A 9 -1.07 -17.27 10.15
C GLU A 9 -0.17 -16.05 10.40
N GLU A 10 0.07 -15.72 11.66
CA GLU A 10 0.93 -14.58 12.06
C GLU A 10 2.39 -14.79 11.63
N ALA A 11 2.89 -16.02 11.71
CA ALA A 11 4.24 -16.36 11.25
C ALA A 11 4.42 -16.09 9.75
N ALA A 12 3.43 -16.43 8.93
CA ALA A 12 3.45 -16.16 7.49
C ALA A 12 3.43 -14.65 7.20
N ARG A 13 2.70 -13.86 7.99
CA ARG A 13 2.70 -12.39 7.86
C ARG A 13 4.08 -11.80 8.14
N LEU A 14 4.73 -12.23 9.23
CA LEU A 14 6.05 -11.75 9.63
C LEU A 14 7.12 -12.07 8.57
N ILE A 15 7.17 -13.32 8.09
CA ILE A 15 8.14 -13.75 7.07
C ILE A 15 7.96 -12.97 5.76
N MET A 16 6.70 -12.75 5.35
CA MET A 16 6.43 -12.01 4.12
C MET A 16 6.75 -10.51 4.24
N ILE A 17 6.47 -9.90 5.40
CA ILE A 17 6.89 -8.53 5.68
C ILE A 17 8.42 -8.43 5.61
N PHE A 18 9.14 -9.35 6.26
CA PHE A 18 10.60 -9.40 6.22
C PHE A 18 11.13 -9.44 4.78
N TRP A 19 10.64 -10.37 3.94
CA TRP A 19 11.09 -10.47 2.56
C TRP A 19 10.72 -9.26 1.70
N CYS A 20 9.54 -8.67 1.89
CA CYS A 20 9.17 -7.44 1.21
C CYS A 20 10.08 -6.27 1.60
N LEU A 21 10.41 -6.12 2.88
CA LEU A 21 11.34 -5.09 3.35
C LEU A 21 12.76 -5.34 2.82
N PHE A 22 13.21 -6.59 2.84
CA PHE A 22 14.52 -6.97 2.31
C PHE A 22 14.65 -6.65 0.82
N ALA A 23 13.67 -7.01 0.01
CA ALA A 23 13.67 -6.71 -1.42
C ALA A 23 13.62 -5.19 -1.67
N PHE A 24 12.84 -4.44 -0.88
CA PHE A 24 12.73 -2.99 -1.00
C PHE A 24 14.06 -2.28 -0.68
N ILE A 25 14.69 -2.65 0.44
CA ILE A 25 15.97 -2.05 0.87
C ILE A 25 17.10 -2.54 -0.03
N GLY A 26 17.13 -3.83 -0.39
CA GLY A 26 18.17 -4.43 -1.23
C GLY A 26 18.19 -3.92 -2.67
N SER A 27 17.05 -3.46 -3.19
CA SER A 27 16.97 -2.77 -4.49
C SER A 27 17.28 -1.28 -4.42
N GLY A 28 17.49 -0.73 -3.21
CA GLY A 28 17.84 0.68 -3.01
C GLY A 28 16.67 1.65 -3.12
N TYR A 29 15.43 1.19 -2.95
CA TYR A 29 14.28 2.10 -2.94
C TYR A 29 14.25 2.94 -1.65
N GLU A 30 13.79 4.18 -1.79
CA GLU A 30 13.74 5.14 -0.69
C GLU A 30 12.38 5.14 0.01
N HIS A 31 12.39 5.00 1.34
CA HIS A 31 11.17 5.07 2.15
C HIS A 31 11.09 6.44 2.83
N SER A 32 10.06 7.23 2.50
CA SER A 32 9.94 8.62 2.95
C SER A 32 9.99 8.78 4.48
N ILE A 33 9.42 7.82 5.22
CA ILE A 33 9.42 7.82 6.69
C ILE A 33 10.76 7.35 7.27
N ALA A 34 11.47 6.46 6.58
CA ALA A 34 12.80 6.04 7.02
C ALA A 34 13.83 7.15 6.80
N ASN A 35 13.71 7.88 5.68
CA ASN A 35 14.58 9.02 5.38
C ASN A 35 14.38 10.17 6.38
N GLN A 36 13.16 10.36 6.91
CA GLN A 36 12.90 11.34 7.97
C GLN A 36 13.70 11.02 9.24
N THR A 37 13.71 9.77 9.70
CA THR A 37 14.43 9.41 10.93
C THR A 37 15.94 9.49 10.73
N LEU A 38 16.46 9.00 9.60
CA LEU A 38 17.88 9.06 9.27
C LEU A 38 18.40 10.50 9.16
N LEU A 39 17.70 11.35 8.40
CA LEU A 39 18.11 12.74 8.20
C LEU A 39 17.90 13.59 9.46
N SER A 40 16.87 13.30 10.27
CA SER A 40 16.68 13.97 11.56
C SER A 40 17.82 13.64 12.54
N MET A 41 18.27 12.39 12.61
CA MET A 41 19.46 12.01 13.39
C MET A 41 20.73 12.70 12.86
N ALA A 42 20.89 12.80 11.54
CA ALA A 42 22.02 13.51 10.94
C ALA A 42 22.05 15.02 11.28
N MET A 43 20.88 15.65 11.48
CA MET A 43 20.75 17.05 11.91
C MET A 43 21.00 17.24 13.42
N PHE A 44 20.80 16.22 14.26
CA PHE A 44 21.06 16.31 15.69
C PHE A 44 22.53 16.05 16.08
N LEU A 45 23.30 15.38 15.21
CA LEU A 45 24.75 15.20 15.41
C LEU A 45 25.55 16.39 14.86
N PRO A 46 26.77 16.66 15.34
CA PRO A 46 27.65 17.66 14.73
C PRO A 46 27.82 17.37 13.24
N HIS A 47 27.28 18.24 12.39
CA HIS A 47 27.24 18.04 10.95
C HIS A 47 27.95 19.18 10.20
N GLY A 48 28.59 18.84 9.08
CA GLY A 48 29.19 19.82 8.17
C GLY A 48 28.13 20.59 7.34
N PRO A 49 28.57 21.55 6.51
CA PRO A 49 27.68 22.35 5.66
C PRO A 49 26.98 21.54 4.54
N GLU A 50 27.41 20.29 4.32
CA GLU A 50 26.83 19.33 3.37
C GLU A 50 25.37 18.98 3.70
N ILE A 51 25.01 19.03 4.99
CA ILE A 51 23.69 18.65 5.50
C ILE A 51 22.85 19.91 5.64
N SER A 52 22.09 20.22 4.58
CA SER A 52 21.21 21.39 4.49
C SER A 52 19.74 21.01 4.58
N ILE A 53 18.94 21.86 5.22
CA ILE A 53 17.48 21.75 5.27
C ILE A 53 16.87 21.76 3.86
N ALA A 54 17.51 22.45 2.90
CA ALA A 54 17.08 22.43 1.50
C ALA A 54 17.28 21.05 0.84
N GLY A 55 18.39 20.37 1.15
CA GLY A 55 18.65 19.00 0.69
C GLY A 55 17.69 18.00 1.32
N PHE A 56 17.37 18.18 2.60
CA PHE A 56 16.34 17.42 3.31
C PHE A 56 14.97 17.54 2.62
N ALA A 57 14.52 18.77 2.33
CA ALA A 57 13.23 19.03 1.70
C ALA A 57 13.16 18.47 0.27
N HIS A 58 14.23 18.61 -0.51
CA HIS A 58 14.30 18.06 -1.87
C HIS A 58 14.16 16.54 -1.87
N ASN A 59 14.93 15.84 -1.03
CA ASN A 59 14.82 14.39 -0.91
C ASN A 59 13.42 13.96 -0.46
N GLN A 60 12.89 14.62 0.57
CA GLN A 60 11.57 14.27 1.12
C GLN A 60 10.45 14.46 0.10
N LEU A 61 10.51 15.50 -0.72
CA LEU A 61 9.54 15.77 -1.78
C LEU A 61 9.54 14.66 -2.84
N PHE A 62 10.70 14.34 -3.41
CA PHE A 62 10.80 13.34 -4.47
C PHE A 62 10.45 11.93 -3.97
N VAL A 63 10.92 11.53 -2.79
CA VAL A 63 10.63 10.22 -2.21
C VAL A 63 9.15 10.08 -1.83
N THR A 64 8.52 11.14 -1.32
CA THR A 64 7.08 11.11 -0.99
C THR A 64 6.22 11.05 -2.26
N LEU A 65 6.58 11.79 -3.30
CA LEU A 65 5.91 11.72 -4.60
C LEU A 65 6.06 10.33 -5.23
N GLY A 66 7.28 9.76 -5.22
CA GLY A 66 7.54 8.41 -5.71
C GLY A 66 6.72 7.35 -4.97
N ASN A 67 6.66 7.42 -3.64
CA ASN A 67 5.87 6.49 -2.84
C ASN A 67 4.35 6.67 -3.03
N LEU A 68 3.88 7.90 -3.25
CA LEU A 68 2.48 8.17 -3.57
C LEU A 68 2.11 7.60 -4.94
N VAL A 69 2.96 7.75 -5.95
CA VAL A 69 2.72 7.21 -7.28
C VAL A 69 2.83 5.67 -7.27
N GLY A 70 3.84 5.10 -6.64
CA GLY A 70 4.03 3.66 -6.55
C GLY A 70 2.93 2.94 -5.75
N GLY A 71 2.60 3.46 -4.57
CA GLY A 71 1.55 2.86 -3.73
C GLY A 71 0.14 3.25 -4.15
N GLY A 72 -0.09 4.53 -4.41
CA GLY A 72 -1.42 5.06 -4.74
C GLY A 72 -1.83 4.80 -6.18
N ALA A 73 -1.00 5.16 -7.15
CA ALA A 73 -1.36 5.03 -8.56
C ALA A 73 -1.11 3.60 -9.08
N PHE A 74 0.07 3.03 -8.87
CA PHE A 74 0.40 1.72 -9.43
C PHE A 74 -0.31 0.57 -8.71
N VAL A 75 -0.14 0.42 -7.39
CA VAL A 75 -0.84 -0.66 -6.66
C VAL A 75 -2.36 -0.44 -6.66
N GLY A 76 -2.83 0.81 -6.54
CA GLY A 76 -4.25 1.15 -6.65
C GLY A 76 -4.85 0.83 -8.03
N ALA A 77 -4.14 1.12 -9.12
CA ALA A 77 -4.60 0.77 -10.46
C ALA A 77 -4.62 -0.75 -10.68
N VAL A 78 -3.60 -1.49 -10.21
CA VAL A 78 -3.60 -2.96 -10.27
C VAL A 78 -4.81 -3.53 -9.52
N TYR A 79 -5.17 -2.97 -8.36
CA TYR A 79 -6.39 -3.34 -7.65
C TYR A 79 -7.65 -3.09 -8.46
N TRP A 80 -7.75 -1.92 -9.09
CA TRP A 80 -8.88 -1.53 -9.90
C TRP A 80 -9.07 -2.45 -11.11
N PHE A 81 -7.99 -2.75 -11.83
CA PHE A 81 -8.02 -3.64 -13.00
C PHE A 81 -8.22 -5.11 -12.65
N ALA A 82 -7.80 -5.56 -11.47
CA ALA A 82 -8.01 -6.93 -11.02
C ALA A 82 -9.42 -7.18 -10.45
N SER A 83 -10.21 -6.13 -10.17
CA SER A 83 -11.54 -6.22 -9.58
C SER A 83 -12.78 -6.21 -10.53
N PRO A 84 -12.76 -6.66 -11.80
CA PRO A 84 -13.98 -6.79 -12.60
C PRO A 84 -15.01 -7.77 -12.01
N SER A 85 -14.55 -8.85 -11.36
CA SER A 85 -15.40 -9.94 -10.89
C SER A 85 -16.28 -9.60 -9.69
N LEU A 86 -15.87 -8.70 -8.79
CA LEU A 86 -16.72 -8.24 -7.67
C LEU A 86 -17.92 -7.40 -8.14
N ARG A 87 -17.78 -6.69 -9.28
CA ARG A 87 -18.90 -5.95 -9.88
C ARG A 87 -19.95 -6.88 -10.50
N MET A 88 -19.51 -8.00 -11.08
CA MET A 88 -20.43 -9.03 -11.59
C MET A 88 -21.19 -9.72 -10.45
N GLU A 89 -20.51 -10.04 -9.34
CA GLU A 89 -21.16 -10.68 -8.19
C GLU A 89 -22.14 -9.74 -7.45
N ALA A 90 -21.81 -8.45 -7.33
CA ALA A 90 -22.74 -7.45 -6.78
C ALA A 90 -23.95 -7.18 -7.71
N GLY A 91 -23.80 -7.29 -9.03
CA GLY A 91 -24.91 -7.18 -9.99
C GLY A 91 -25.78 -8.44 -10.07
N ALA A 92 -25.18 -9.62 -9.93
CA ALA A 92 -25.88 -10.91 -9.98
C ALA A 92 -26.73 -11.18 -8.72
N THR A 93 -26.30 -10.69 -7.56
CA THR A 93 -27.04 -10.82 -6.30
C THR A 93 -28.31 -9.95 -6.26
N ASP A 94 -28.31 -8.75 -6.89
CA ASP A 94 -29.53 -7.92 -7.03
C ASP A 94 -30.59 -8.54 -7.95
N SER A 95 -30.15 -9.23 -9.02
CA SER A 95 -31.07 -9.93 -9.93
C SER A 95 -31.73 -11.15 -9.29
N THR A 96 -31.00 -11.90 -8.46
CA THR A 96 -31.49 -13.14 -7.84
C THR A 96 -32.48 -12.87 -6.69
N SER A 97 -32.32 -11.74 -6.00
CA SER A 97 -33.25 -11.28 -4.96
C SER A 97 -34.64 -10.97 -5.52
N LYS A 98 -34.73 -10.30 -6.68
CA LYS A 98 -36.02 -9.89 -7.26
C LYS A 98 -36.80 -11.02 -7.92
N THR A 99 -36.14 -12.10 -8.35
CA THR A 99 -36.82 -13.28 -8.90
C THR A 99 -37.40 -14.20 -7.82
N ASN A 100 -36.82 -14.21 -6.61
CA ASN A 100 -37.25 -15.11 -5.53
C ASN A 100 -38.39 -14.53 -4.66
N TRP A 101 -38.64 -13.22 -4.68
CA TRP A 101 -39.68 -12.59 -3.84
C TRP A 101 -41.11 -12.80 -4.36
N LYS A 102 -41.32 -13.24 -5.60
CA LYS A 102 -42.65 -13.34 -6.21
C LYS A 102 -43.31 -14.72 -6.09
N GLY A 103 -42.69 -15.67 -5.38
CA GLY A 103 -43.14 -17.07 -5.28
C GLY A 103 -43.87 -17.48 -3.99
N ASP A 104 -43.67 -16.75 -2.88
CA ASP A 104 -44.00 -17.26 -1.54
C ASP A 104 -45.15 -16.51 -0.86
N GLU A 105 -46.14 -16.05 -1.63
CA GLU A 105 -47.33 -15.41 -1.07
C GLU A 105 -48.61 -16.00 -1.66
N LYS A 106 -48.86 -17.30 -1.47
CA LYS A 106 -50.19 -17.94 -1.29
C LYS A 106 -50.00 -19.45 -1.03
N ALA A 107 -50.03 -19.87 0.24
CA ALA A 107 -50.44 -21.21 0.66
C ALA A 107 -50.93 -21.15 2.11
#